data_AF-A0A6M6BFW0-F1
#
_entry.id   AF-A0A6M6BFW0-F1
#
_cell.length_a   1.000
_cell.length_b   1.000
_cell.length_c   1.000
_cell.angle_alpha   90.00
_cell.angle_beta   90.00
_cell.angle_gamma   90.00
#
_symmetry.space_group_name_H-M   'P 1'
#
loop_
_entity.id
_entity.type
_entity.pdbx_description
1 polymer ?
#
loop_
_entity_poly.entity_id
_entity_poly.type
_entity_poly.pdbx_seq_one_letter_code
_entity_poly.pdbx_strand_id
1 'polypeptide(L)'
;MATFLFTLLVVFFIARFVLPVVLRIVVGNFIKKQARRYGQAAGGSPFGSPFEPAQPRSNGNASTGEVHVDYVPPRQKPQPPKDFKGGDYVDFEEVK
;
A
#
# COMPACT_ATOMS: atom_id res chain seq x y z
N MET A 1 -19.35 49.47 -9.20
CA MET A 1 -19.67 48.42 -10.19
C MET A 1 -18.44 47.56 -10.51
N ALA A 2 -17.36 48.10 -11.08
CA ALA A 2 -16.18 47.31 -11.47
C ALA A 2 -15.44 46.63 -10.30
N THR A 3 -15.31 47.31 -9.16
CA THR A 3 -14.70 46.73 -7.95
C THR A 3 -15.48 45.53 -7.40
N PHE A 4 -16.81 45.56 -7.48
CA PHE A 4 -17.66 44.43 -7.08
C PHE A 4 -17.43 43.21 -7.97
N LEU A 5 -17.39 43.40 -9.29
CA LEU A 5 -17.09 42.33 -10.24
C LEU A 5 -15.67 41.79 -10.05
N PHE A 6 -14.70 42.66 -9.79
CA PHE A 6 -13.32 42.24 -9.54
C PHE A 6 -13.19 41.43 -8.25
N THR A 7 -13.81 41.87 -7.15
CA THR A 7 -13.82 41.11 -5.90
C THR A 7 -14.49 39.75 -6.07
N LEU A 8 -15.62 39.68 -6.78
CA LEU A 8 -16.32 38.42 -7.05
C LEU A 8 -15.46 37.48 -7.91
N LEU A 9 -14.78 38.02 -8.93
CA LEU A 9 -13.84 37.26 -9.76
C LEU A 9 -12.71 36.66 -8.90
N VAL A 10 -12.06 37.47 -8.07
CA VAL A 10 -10.98 37.02 -7.18
C VAL A 10 -11.47 35.93 -6.23
N VAL A 11 -12.63 36.13 -5.60
CA VAL A 11 -13.25 35.13 -4.71
C VAL A 11 -13.58 33.84 -5.47
N PHE A 12 -14.08 33.94 -6.70
CA PHE A 12 -14.36 32.78 -7.54
C PHE A 12 -13.09 31.98 -7.87
N PHE A 13 -12.00 32.64 -8.23
CA PHE A 13 -10.72 31.99 -8.45
C PHE A 13 -10.19 31.34 -7.17
N ILE A 14 -10.21 32.05 -6.04
CA ILE A 14 -9.79 31.50 -4.75
C ILE A 14 -10.63 30.27 -4.41
N ALA A 15 -11.96 30.34 -4.50
CA ALA A 15 -12.81 29.19 -4.27
C ALA A 15 -12.47 28.05 -5.24
N ARG A 16 -12.30 28.31 -6.54
CA ARG A 16 -12.03 27.26 -7.53
C ARG A 16 -10.70 26.51 -7.29
N PHE A 17 -9.69 27.18 -6.75
CA PHE A 17 -8.36 26.62 -6.53
C PHE A 17 -8.10 26.18 -5.08
N VAL A 18 -8.60 26.90 -4.08
CA VAL A 18 -8.42 26.60 -2.65
C VAL A 18 -9.41 25.54 -2.17
N LEU A 19 -10.67 25.61 -2.60
CA LEU A 19 -11.72 24.66 -2.18
C LEU A 19 -11.34 23.18 -2.40
N PRO A 20 -10.82 22.74 -3.58
CA PRO A 20 -10.45 21.34 -3.75
C PRO A 20 -9.27 20.90 -2.85
N VAL A 21 -8.35 21.82 -2.53
CA VAL A 21 -7.21 21.52 -1.65
C VAL A 21 -7.68 21.35 -0.21
N VAL A 22 -8.51 22.28 0.27
CA VAL A 22 -9.08 22.21 1.62
C VAL A 22 -9.95 20.97 1.78
N LEU A 23 -10.79 20.64 0.81
CA LEU A 23 -11.59 19.41 0.81
C LEU A 23 -10.73 18.17 0.95
N ARG A 24 -9.65 18.04 0.18
CA ARG A 24 -8.74 16.88 0.28
C ARG A 24 -8.13 16.74 1.68
N ILE A 25 -7.73 17.85 2.29
CA ILE A 25 -7.14 17.85 3.64
C ILE A 25 -8.20 17.48 4.69
N VAL A 26 -9.37 18.11 4.64
CA VAL A 26 -10.45 17.88 5.61
C VAL A 26 -10.96 16.44 5.50
N VAL A 27 -11.26 15.98 4.30
CA VAL A 27 -11.75 14.61 4.05
C VAL A 27 -10.69 13.58 4.43
N GLY A 28 -9.42 13.79 4.04
CA GLY A 28 -8.33 12.88 4.42
C GLY A 28 -8.14 12.79 5.94
N ASN A 29 -8.19 13.91 6.64
CA ASN A 29 -8.05 13.94 8.10
C ASN A 29 -9.28 13.37 8.82
N PHE A 30 -10.47 13.57 8.27
CA PHE A 30 -11.72 13.03 8.80
C PHE A 30 -11.79 11.51 8.63
N ILE A 31 -11.48 11.00 7.44
CA ILE A 31 -11.42 9.55 7.16
C ILE A 31 -10.36 8.89 8.03
N LYS A 32 -9.16 9.47 8.18
CA LYS A 32 -8.12 8.92 9.08
C LYS A 32 -8.61 8.80 10.53
N LYS A 33 -9.37 9.78 11.03
CA LYS A 33 -9.94 9.73 12.38
C LYS A 33 -11.04 8.68 12.51
N GLN A 34 -11.89 8.54 11.50
CA GLN A 34 -12.93 7.51 11.48
C GLN A 34 -12.33 6.11 11.32
N ALA A 35 -11.43 5.89 10.38
CA ALA A 35 -10.75 4.62 10.15
C ALA A 35 -9.96 4.14 11.37
N ARG A 36 -9.36 5.03 12.17
CA ARG A 36 -8.73 4.64 13.44
C ARG A 36 -9.73 4.14 14.49
N ARG A 37 -10.94 4.70 14.52
CA ARG A 37 -12.01 4.29 15.46
C ARG A 37 -12.71 3.02 15.00
N TYR A 38 -12.97 2.87 13.70
CA TYR A 38 -13.62 1.69 13.13
C TYR A 38 -12.65 0.52 12.89
N GLY A 39 -11.39 0.78 12.53
CA GLY A 39 -10.36 -0.24 12.34
C GLY A 39 -9.85 -0.87 13.66
N GLN A 40 -10.16 -0.27 14.81
CA GLN A 40 -9.95 -0.90 16.12
C GLN A 40 -11.12 -1.82 16.52
N ALA A 41 -12.32 -1.61 15.94
CA ALA A 41 -13.52 -2.43 16.21
C ALA A 41 -13.74 -3.54 15.17
N ALA A 42 -13.30 -3.33 13.93
CA ALA A 42 -13.28 -4.30 12.85
C ALA A 42 -11.83 -4.44 12.39
N GLY A 43 -11.15 -5.53 12.76
CA GLY A 43 -9.74 -5.78 12.44
C GLY A 43 -9.47 -6.00 10.95
N GLY A 44 -9.69 -4.98 10.11
CA GLY A 44 -9.47 -5.03 8.67
C GLY A 44 -9.98 -3.78 7.97
N SER A 45 -9.11 -3.12 7.22
CA SER A 45 -9.44 -2.00 6.34
C SER A 45 -10.55 -2.38 5.35
N PRO A 46 -11.67 -1.63 5.23
CA PRO A 46 -12.71 -1.95 4.25
C PRO A 46 -12.39 -1.53 2.82
N PHE A 47 -11.32 -0.76 2.56
CA PHE A 47 -10.92 -0.37 1.20
C PHE A 47 -9.39 -0.27 1.08
N GLY A 48 -8.80 -1.31 0.50
CA GLY A 48 -7.49 -1.24 -0.16
C GLY A 48 -6.31 -1.82 0.62
N SER A 49 -6.17 -3.14 0.60
CA SER A 49 -4.88 -3.87 0.65
C SER A 49 -5.16 -5.37 0.52
N PRO A 50 -4.85 -6.03 -0.62
CA PRO A 50 -4.86 -7.49 -0.67
C PRO A 50 -3.66 -8.00 0.13
N PHE A 51 -3.94 -8.68 1.25
CA PHE A 51 -2.98 -9.39 2.10
C PHE A 51 -1.90 -8.54 2.78
N GLU A 52 -2.13 -8.17 4.05
CA GLU A 52 -1.06 -7.85 4.99
C GLU A 52 -1.26 -8.70 6.26
N PRO A 53 -0.41 -9.70 6.54
CA PRO A 53 -0.52 -10.50 7.75
C PRO A 53 -0.10 -9.67 8.98
N ALA A 54 -0.90 -9.79 10.05
CA ALA A 54 -0.77 -9.05 11.29
C ALA A 54 0.64 -9.13 11.90
N GLN A 55 1.22 -7.96 12.19
CA GLN A 55 2.52 -7.81 12.84
C GLN A 55 2.36 -7.76 14.37
N PRO A 56 3.08 -8.58 15.15
CA PRO A 56 3.04 -8.51 16.61
C PRO A 56 3.86 -7.31 17.09
N ARG A 57 3.26 -6.50 17.97
CA ARG A 57 3.94 -5.40 18.66
C ARG A 57 5.00 -5.97 19.61
N SER A 58 6.28 -5.88 19.25
CA SER A 58 7.38 -6.06 20.20
C SER A 58 7.96 -4.70 20.58
N ASN A 59 7.93 -4.44 21.88
CA ASN A 59 8.38 -3.22 22.53
C ASN A 59 9.86 -3.44 22.91
N GLY A 60 10.79 -2.62 22.43
CA GLY A 60 12.16 -2.59 22.97
C GLY A 60 13.25 -2.17 21.99
N ASN A 61 13.79 -0.96 22.20
CA ASN A 61 15.14 -0.49 21.86
C ASN A 61 15.88 -1.20 20.71
N ALA A 62 15.66 -0.78 19.46
CA ALA A 62 16.61 -1.09 18.38
C ALA A 62 17.69 -0.01 18.31
N SER A 63 18.92 -0.39 18.64
CA SER A 63 20.12 0.42 18.48
C SER A 63 20.37 0.75 16.99
N THR A 64 21.00 1.89 16.72
CA THR A 64 21.25 2.42 15.37
C THR A 64 22.15 1.46 14.56
N GLY A 65 21.53 0.54 13.80
CA GLY A 65 22.26 -0.33 12.87
C GLY A 65 21.66 -1.72 12.63
N GLU A 66 20.71 -2.18 13.44
CA GLU A 66 20.13 -3.53 13.28
C GLU A 66 18.78 -3.50 12.58
N VAL A 67 18.65 -4.29 11.50
CA VAL A 67 17.39 -4.53 10.78
C VAL A 67 16.64 -5.66 11.49
N HIS A 68 15.54 -5.31 12.16
CA HIS A 68 14.67 -6.31 12.80
C HIS A 68 13.82 -7.02 11.75
N VAL A 69 13.96 -8.34 11.66
CA VAL A 69 13.15 -9.19 10.77
C VAL A 69 12.12 -9.92 11.63
N ASP A 70 10.87 -9.46 11.57
CA ASP A 70 9.78 -9.97 12.41
C ASP A 70 9.38 -11.42 12.11
N TYR A 71 9.66 -11.90 10.91
CA TYR A 71 9.27 -13.24 10.52
C TYR A 71 10.14 -13.78 9.39
N VAL A 72 10.77 -14.92 9.65
CA VAL A 72 11.42 -15.74 8.62
C VAL A 72 10.52 -16.97 8.41
N PRO A 73 9.82 -17.08 7.28
CA PRO A 73 8.98 -18.24 7.03
C PRO A 73 9.82 -19.52 7.06
N PRO A 74 9.30 -20.63 7.64
CA PRO A 74 10.00 -21.89 7.65
C PRO A 74 10.26 -22.31 6.19
N ARG A 75 11.53 -22.36 5.80
CA ARG A 75 11.93 -22.88 4.49
C ARG A 75 11.55 -24.35 4.48
N GLN A 76 10.49 -24.70 3.75
CA GLN A 76 10.25 -26.10 3.41
C GLN A 76 11.54 -26.62 2.77
N LYS A 77 12.13 -27.66 3.35
CA LYS A 77 13.32 -28.29 2.78
C LYS A 77 13.00 -28.56 1.31
N PRO A 78 13.83 -28.13 0.34
CA PRO A 78 13.57 -28.44 -1.05
C PRO A 78 13.50 -29.95 -1.16
N GLN A 79 12.28 -30.47 -1.33
CA GLN A 79 12.12 -31.87 -1.68
C GLN A 79 12.71 -31.98 -3.09
N PRO A 80 13.68 -32.89 -3.31
CA PRO A 80 14.12 -33.15 -4.66
C PRO A 80 12.87 -33.51 -5.48
N PRO A 81 12.71 -32.96 -6.69
CA PRO A 81 11.55 -33.25 -7.52
C PRO A 81 11.46 -34.78 -7.66
N LYS A 82 10.44 -35.35 -7.01
CA LYS A 82 10.16 -36.77 -7.09
C LYS A 82 9.58 -36.96 -8.49
N ASP A 83 10.43 -37.44 -9.38
CA ASP A 83 10.10 -37.87 -10.74
C ASP A 83 9.88 -36.74 -11.76
N PHE A 84 10.92 -35.98 -12.08
CA PHE A 84 10.99 -35.36 -13.42
C PHE A 84 11.26 -36.47 -14.45
N LYS A 85 10.18 -37.02 -15.01
CA LYS A 85 10.22 -37.93 -16.16
C LYS A 85 10.40 -37.08 -17.42
N GLY A 86 11.62 -36.57 -17.64
CA GLY A 86 11.99 -35.97 -18.92
C GLY A 86 11.73 -37.00 -20.03
N GLY A 87 10.92 -36.63 -21.01
CA GLY A 87 10.56 -37.51 -22.13
C GLY A 87 11.75 -37.81 -23.03
N ASP A 88 11.52 -38.58 -24.09
CA ASP A 88 12.57 -38.96 -25.03
C ASP A 88 13.03 -37.75 -25.84
N TYR A 89 14.32 -37.42 -25.72
CA TYR A 89 14.98 -36.39 -26.51
C TYR A 89 15.40 -37.01 -27.85
N VAL A 90 15.13 -36.30 -28.95
CA VAL A 90 15.55 -36.70 -30.30
C VAL A 90 16.74 -35.83 -30.69
N ASP A 91 17.86 -36.46 -31.02
CA ASP A 91 19.02 -35.77 -31.55
C ASP A 91 18.68 -35.23 -32.95
N PHE A 92 18.82 -33.91 -33.14
CA PHE A 92 18.66 -33.29 -34.45
C PHE A 92 20.04 -33.12 -35.10
N GLU A 93 20.18 -33.61 -36.32
CA GLU A 93 21.35 -33.31 -37.15
C GLU A 93 21.14 -31.92 -37.78
N GLU A 94 21.99 -30.96 -37.40
CA GLU A 94 21.96 -29.62 -37.97
C GLU A 94 22.47 -29.67 -39.41
N VAL A 95 21.55 -29.59 -40.38
CA VAL A 95 21.92 -29.53 -41.79
C VAL A 95 22.46 -28.13 -42.10
N LYS A 96 23.75 -28.08 -42.44
CA LYS A 96 24.51 -26.87 -42.78
C LYS A 96 24.28 -26.39 -44.21
#